data_AF-A0A954YX47-F1
#
_entry.id   AF-A0A954YX47-F1
#
_cell.length_a   1.000
_cell.length_b   1.000
_cell.length_c   1.000
_cell.angle_alpha   90.00
_cell.angle_beta   90.00
_cell.angle_gamma   90.00
#
_symmetry.space_group_name_H-M   'P 1'
#
loop_
_entity.id
_entity.type
_entity.pdbx_description
1 polymer ?
#
loop_
_entity_poly.entity_id
_entity_poly.type
_entity_poly.pdbx_seq_one_letter_code
_entity_poly.pdbx_strand_id
1 'polypeptide(L)'
;GIYQGDGTTCATSAGDCAIGACCFTDGSCQDNYQASQCLSEGGFYEGAGTMCATSTCPPTGACCDAGFACSIAFQSNCSAGGGTYFGDDTNCDLGCDCNSNSVFDVFELSASTDCNGNSILDECETPNPSGVGACCVEEICSLQSEIDCESAGGIYFGDCTDCGQILCPGPGYIDLDFNWNGVVHPGETGMPDAPDGYRSISDRGMIYGTSNSLGGVTGTLTRGNLTYYMNMLAGQTDIVRIGRRGNAWDLTVDGDNIGVQPNWDPSNPGTTTVTSATSTFAPTPVLNSTFELGVLYQAHNGGGNCRMTLGFTDATSVSVTINAPDWFANNNGSPGAPQAGVATQVKLPGPLSSGDGFFGAGDNDNGGQSSPLNCIEAVVTATSLQNGQGFSVIGRQLNSITFDNWVQTNSVNSGNAVFAASFHNLADSCTCAGDVSGDSQLDGADVQGFVSCLLGGAGDCSCADVDGSMTVDVGDIDDFVTNLLTVGPGCP
;
A
#
# COMPACT_ATOMS: atom_id res chain seq x y z
N GLY A 1 68.80 -13.61 5.86
CA GLY A 1 69.38 -12.49 6.63
C GLY A 1 70.56 -11.92 5.87
N ILE A 2 70.72 -10.60 5.89
CA ILE A 2 71.87 -9.89 5.31
C ILE A 2 72.84 -9.60 6.46
N TYR A 3 74.10 -9.96 6.28
CA TYR A 3 75.15 -9.75 7.27
C TYR A 3 75.65 -8.30 7.22
N GLN A 4 75.57 -7.58 8.34
CA GLN A 4 75.90 -6.14 8.43
C GLN A 4 77.32 -5.85 8.99
N GLY A 5 78.11 -6.88 9.27
CA GLY A 5 79.46 -6.76 9.82
C GLY A 5 79.56 -7.07 11.32
N ASP A 6 80.77 -7.41 11.77
CA ASP A 6 81.07 -7.75 13.16
C ASP A 6 81.01 -6.50 14.05
N GLY A 7 80.37 -6.62 15.22
CA GLY A 7 80.23 -5.53 16.20
C GLY A 7 79.02 -4.61 15.97
N THR A 8 78.24 -4.82 14.91
CA THR A 8 77.00 -4.08 14.66
C THR A 8 75.90 -4.57 15.61
N THR A 9 75.36 -3.69 16.43
CA THR A 9 74.21 -3.99 17.29
C THR A 9 72.91 -3.61 16.58
N CYS A 10 71.81 -4.34 16.83
CA CYS A 10 70.50 -4.01 16.25
C CYS A 10 70.03 -2.58 16.57
N ALA A 11 70.64 -1.91 17.56
CA ALA A 11 70.32 -0.54 17.95
C ALA A 11 70.93 0.55 17.05
N THR A 12 71.88 0.23 16.15
CA THR A 12 72.64 1.26 15.40
C THR A 12 72.57 1.15 13.87
N SER A 13 71.95 0.11 13.31
CA SER A 13 71.73 0.02 11.86
C SER A 13 70.35 0.56 11.49
N ALA A 14 70.30 1.85 11.13
CA ALA A 14 69.15 2.50 10.51
C ALA A 14 68.83 1.80 9.18
N GLY A 15 67.80 0.96 9.15
CA GLY A 15 67.34 0.35 7.89
C GLY A 15 66.28 -0.74 8.02
N ASP A 16 66.57 -1.84 8.73
CA ASP A 16 65.69 -3.04 8.69
C ASP A 16 65.60 -3.82 10.02
N CYS A 17 66.33 -3.42 11.08
CA CYS A 17 66.26 -4.03 12.42
C CYS A 17 65.75 -3.06 13.49
N ALA A 18 65.13 -1.96 13.08
CA ALA A 18 64.56 -0.99 13.98
C ALA A 18 63.29 -1.58 14.61
N ILE A 19 63.45 -2.11 15.83
CA ILE A 19 62.34 -2.64 16.63
C ILE A 19 61.80 -1.56 17.57
N GLY A 20 60.51 -1.65 17.87
CA GLY A 20 59.80 -0.71 18.74
C GLY A 20 58.54 -1.33 19.33
N ALA A 21 57.75 -0.53 20.03
CA ALA A 21 56.46 -0.95 20.57
C ALA A 21 55.39 -1.01 19.46
N CYS A 22 54.51 -2.01 19.53
CA CYS A 22 53.34 -2.16 18.68
C CYS A 22 52.08 -2.17 19.54
N CYS A 23 51.14 -1.29 19.23
CA CYS A 23 49.87 -1.15 19.90
C CYS A 23 48.76 -1.82 19.09
N PHE A 24 47.88 -2.55 19.77
CA PHE A 24 46.74 -3.22 19.15
C PHE A 24 45.42 -2.59 19.58
N THR A 25 44.37 -2.86 18.81
CA THR A 25 43.05 -2.24 19.01
C THR A 25 42.34 -2.70 20.27
N ASP A 26 42.81 -3.79 20.89
CA ASP A 26 42.36 -4.26 22.22
C ASP A 26 43.04 -3.53 23.39
N GLY A 27 43.88 -2.52 23.08
CA GLY A 27 44.65 -1.76 24.06
C GLY A 27 45.92 -2.45 24.54
N SER A 28 46.24 -3.65 24.02
CA SER A 28 47.50 -4.30 24.32
C SER A 28 48.68 -3.62 23.61
N CYS A 29 49.84 -3.63 24.27
CA CYS A 29 51.10 -3.13 23.72
C CYS A 29 52.15 -4.22 23.82
N GLN A 30 52.89 -4.47 22.73
CA GLN A 30 53.98 -5.44 22.69
C GLN A 30 55.30 -4.81 22.22
N ASP A 31 56.37 -5.09 22.95
CA ASP A 31 57.73 -4.64 22.62
C ASP A 31 58.38 -5.51 21.53
N ASN A 32 59.46 -4.99 20.94
CA ASN A 32 60.34 -5.68 20.00
C ASN A 32 59.70 -6.04 18.63
N TYR A 33 58.72 -5.26 18.19
CA TYR A 33 58.09 -5.41 16.88
C TYR A 33 58.85 -4.64 15.80
N GLN A 34 58.95 -5.20 14.59
CA GLN A 34 59.33 -4.42 13.40
C GLN A 34 58.11 -3.65 12.88
N ALA A 35 58.34 -2.50 12.25
CA ALA A 35 57.27 -1.66 11.69
C ALA A 35 56.36 -2.43 10.71
N SER A 36 56.95 -3.20 9.79
CA SER A 36 56.19 -3.99 8.80
C SER A 36 55.38 -5.12 9.45
N GLN A 37 55.92 -5.77 10.48
CA GLN A 37 55.23 -6.82 11.23
C GLN A 37 54.03 -6.25 12.00
N CYS A 38 54.24 -5.14 12.71
CA CYS A 38 53.21 -4.45 13.46
C CYS A 38 52.03 -4.03 12.55
N LEU A 39 52.34 -3.41 11.41
CA LEU A 39 51.32 -3.00 10.43
C LEU A 39 50.62 -4.21 9.79
N SER A 40 51.35 -5.30 9.52
CA SER A 40 50.76 -6.52 8.93
C SER A 40 49.82 -7.26 9.89
N GLU A 41 49.99 -7.07 11.19
CA GLU A 41 49.12 -7.61 12.24
C GLU A 41 48.00 -6.62 12.63
N GLY A 42 47.85 -5.51 11.90
CA GLY A 42 46.82 -4.49 12.15
C GLY A 42 47.11 -3.55 13.32
N GLY A 43 48.32 -3.59 13.87
CA GLY A 43 48.75 -2.73 14.97
C GLY A 43 49.25 -1.36 14.52
N PHE A 44 49.41 -0.47 15.49
CA PHE A 44 50.03 0.84 15.35
C PHE A 44 51.47 0.82 15.87
N TYR A 45 52.44 1.12 15.01
CA TYR A 45 53.84 1.11 15.37
C TYR A 45 54.26 2.46 15.98
N GLU A 46 54.66 2.45 17.25
CA GLU A 46 55.05 3.65 18.02
C GLU A 46 56.37 4.28 17.54
N GLY A 47 57.12 3.58 16.70
CA GLY A 47 58.41 4.03 16.19
C GLY A 47 59.59 3.28 16.80
N ALA A 48 60.74 3.40 16.16
CA ALA A 48 61.95 2.68 16.54
C ALA A 48 62.48 3.10 17.92
N GLY A 49 62.85 2.11 18.75
CA GLY A 49 63.43 2.34 20.07
C GLY A 49 62.41 2.72 21.16
N THR A 50 61.11 2.72 20.84
CA THR A 50 60.04 2.86 21.84
C THR A 50 59.82 1.55 22.60
N MET A 51 59.31 1.67 23.83
CA MET A 51 58.92 0.54 24.68
C MET A 51 57.54 0.81 25.28
N CYS A 52 56.73 -0.23 25.45
CA CYS A 52 55.39 -0.19 26.04
C CYS A 52 55.38 0.35 27.48
N ALA A 53 56.49 0.23 28.20
CA ALA A 53 56.63 0.79 29.55
C ALA A 53 56.72 2.34 29.56
N THR A 54 57.02 2.97 28.43
CA THR A 54 57.26 4.42 28.31
C THR A 54 56.45 5.10 27.22
N SER A 55 55.81 4.33 26.33
CA SER A 55 54.91 4.81 25.29
C SER A 55 53.45 4.60 25.71
N THR A 56 52.59 5.54 25.36
CA THR A 56 51.14 5.42 25.54
C THR A 56 50.54 5.11 24.19
N CYS A 57 49.84 3.98 24.07
CA CYS A 57 49.18 3.64 22.83
C CYS A 57 48.16 4.72 22.44
N PRO A 58 48.10 5.11 21.16
CA PRO A 58 47.10 6.05 20.69
C PRO A 58 45.70 5.46 20.93
N PRO A 59 44.71 6.32 21.23
CA PRO A 59 43.33 5.87 21.29
C PRO A 59 42.88 5.32 19.94
N THR A 60 41.90 4.42 20.00
CA THR A 60 41.19 3.90 18.83
C THR A 60 39.83 4.56 18.70
N GLY A 61 39.19 4.38 17.55
CA GLY A 61 37.87 4.92 17.26
C GLY A 61 37.17 4.13 16.16
N ALA A 62 35.90 4.45 15.95
CA ALA A 62 35.10 3.91 14.87
C ALA A 62 35.65 4.34 13.50
N CYS A 63 35.78 3.37 12.62
CA CYS A 63 36.22 3.51 11.24
C CYS A 63 35.19 2.89 10.31
N CYS A 64 34.61 3.69 9.42
CA CYS A 64 33.69 3.20 8.41
C CYS A 64 34.39 3.07 7.06
N ASP A 65 34.37 1.86 6.51
CA ASP A 65 34.86 1.63 5.15
C ASP A 65 33.84 2.05 4.08
N ALA A 66 34.24 1.95 2.81
CA ALA A 66 33.38 2.31 1.68
C ALA A 66 32.18 1.36 1.46
N GLY A 67 32.13 0.23 2.17
CA GLY A 67 31.00 -0.69 2.20
C GLY A 67 30.14 -0.53 3.45
N PHE A 68 30.31 0.56 4.19
CA PHE A 68 29.59 0.92 5.42
C PHE A 68 29.80 -0.06 6.58
N ALA A 69 30.85 -0.90 6.52
CA ALA A 69 31.23 -1.72 7.65
C ALA A 69 32.00 -0.86 8.67
N CYS A 70 31.46 -0.75 9.88
CA CYS A 70 32.15 -0.12 11.00
C CYS A 70 33.12 -1.11 11.66
N SER A 71 34.36 -0.68 11.87
CA SER A 71 35.36 -1.39 12.66
C SER A 71 36.08 -0.45 13.62
N ILE A 72 36.58 -0.98 14.74
CA ILE A 72 37.45 -0.21 15.63
C ILE A 72 38.86 -0.24 15.06
N ALA A 73 39.39 0.92 14.70
CA ALA A 73 40.73 1.06 14.13
C ALA A 73 41.47 2.25 14.72
N PHE A 74 42.78 2.31 14.47
CA PHE A 74 43.55 3.54 14.65
C PHE A 74 43.24 4.52 13.52
N GLN A 75 43.25 5.82 13.80
CA GLN A 75 42.99 6.87 12.79
C GLN A 75 43.82 6.68 11.51
N SER A 76 45.12 6.41 11.65
CA SER A 76 46.01 6.21 10.50
C SER A 76 45.67 4.96 9.68
N ASN A 77 45.31 3.87 10.34
CA ASN A 77 44.91 2.62 9.68
C ASN A 77 43.56 2.79 8.97
N CYS A 78 42.64 3.53 9.59
CA CYS A 78 41.35 3.86 8.99
C CYS A 78 41.51 4.66 7.70
N SER A 79 42.26 5.75 7.75
CA SER A 79 42.53 6.58 6.57
C SER A 79 43.34 5.83 5.50
N ALA A 80 44.28 4.96 5.90
CA ALA A 80 45.04 4.13 4.96
C ALA A 80 44.18 3.06 4.26
N GLY A 81 43.14 2.57 4.93
CA GLY A 81 42.13 1.66 4.37
C GLY A 81 41.07 2.36 3.50
N GLY A 82 41.13 3.69 3.36
CA GLY A 82 40.13 4.47 2.63
C GLY A 82 38.82 4.69 3.39
N GLY A 83 38.81 4.44 4.71
CA GLY A 83 37.66 4.67 5.57
C GLY A 83 37.66 6.05 6.23
N THR A 84 36.49 6.43 6.76
CA THR A 84 36.27 7.66 7.55
C THR A 84 36.40 7.35 9.04
N TYR A 85 37.26 8.10 9.74
CA TYR A 85 37.49 7.96 11.18
C TYR A 85 36.64 8.96 11.98
N PHE A 86 35.85 8.48 12.93
CA PHE A 86 34.86 9.29 13.66
C PHE A 86 35.37 9.91 14.96
N GLY A 87 36.65 9.70 15.28
CA GLY A 87 37.32 10.30 16.43
C GLY A 87 37.65 9.29 17.52
N ASP A 88 38.48 9.72 18.46
CA ASP A 88 39.00 8.89 19.54
C ASP A 88 37.90 8.46 20.52
N ASP A 89 38.01 7.23 21.03
CA ASP A 89 37.07 6.58 21.96
C ASP A 89 35.63 6.43 21.44
N THR A 90 35.40 6.66 20.14
CA THR A 90 34.14 6.31 19.47
C THR A 90 34.05 4.81 19.22
N ASN A 91 32.84 4.26 19.29
CA ASN A 91 32.59 2.83 19.08
C ASN A 91 31.66 2.59 17.89
N CYS A 92 31.53 1.33 17.48
CA CYS A 92 30.62 0.93 16.42
C CYS A 92 29.19 0.63 16.92
N ASP A 93 28.83 1.04 18.14
CA ASP A 93 27.50 0.77 18.69
C ASP A 93 26.42 1.70 18.08
N LEU A 94 26.84 2.84 17.51
CA LEU A 94 25.96 3.85 16.92
C LEU A 94 25.99 3.90 15.38
N GLY A 95 26.73 3.00 14.72
CA GLY A 95 26.82 2.96 13.25
C GLY A 95 27.72 4.02 12.62
N CYS A 96 27.63 4.17 11.30
CA CYS A 96 28.32 5.19 10.52
C CYS A 96 27.49 6.50 10.48
N ASP A 97 28.14 7.62 10.15
CA ASP A 97 27.49 8.87 9.68
C ASP A 97 27.95 9.05 8.24
N CYS A 98 27.14 8.52 7.31
CA CYS A 98 27.50 8.40 5.91
C CYS A 98 27.25 9.70 5.12
N ASN A 99 26.33 10.55 5.60
CA ASN A 99 26.02 11.83 4.98
C ASN A 99 26.84 13.01 5.54
N SER A 100 27.69 12.75 6.54
CA SER A 100 28.61 13.71 7.19
C SER A 100 27.90 14.92 7.81
N ASN A 101 26.66 14.75 8.26
CA ASN A 101 25.88 15.83 8.85
C ASN A 101 26.11 15.98 10.37
N SER A 102 27.01 15.16 10.96
CA SER A 102 27.32 15.12 12.40
C SER A 102 26.19 14.56 13.27
N VAL A 103 25.26 13.82 12.68
CA VAL A 103 24.29 12.94 13.32
C VAL A 103 24.64 11.51 12.87
N PHE A 104 24.57 10.54 13.78
CA PHE A 104 24.78 9.14 13.37
C PHE A 104 23.55 8.63 12.64
N ASP A 105 23.76 7.85 11.57
CA ASP A 105 22.68 7.38 10.69
C ASP A 105 21.58 6.67 11.50
N VAL A 106 21.94 5.95 12.57
CA VAL A 106 21.00 5.26 13.48
C VAL A 106 19.94 6.18 14.12
N PHE A 107 20.24 7.47 14.25
CA PHE A 107 19.32 8.49 14.76
C PHE A 107 18.52 9.19 13.65
N GLU A 108 18.84 8.92 12.40
CA GLU A 108 18.17 9.44 11.21
C GLU A 108 17.30 8.39 10.54
N LEU A 109 17.46 7.10 10.92
CA LEU A 109 16.64 6.00 10.47
C LEU A 109 15.16 6.21 10.82
N SER A 110 14.36 6.21 9.77
CA SER A 110 12.90 6.23 9.79
C SER A 110 12.41 5.44 8.58
N ALA A 111 11.13 5.06 8.56
CA ALA A 111 10.55 4.40 7.38
C ALA A 111 10.71 5.24 6.07
N SER A 112 10.83 6.57 6.21
CA SER A 112 11.03 7.50 5.09
C SER A 112 12.49 7.76 4.71
N THR A 113 13.45 7.23 5.47
CA THR A 113 14.89 7.46 5.25
C THR A 113 15.70 6.16 5.14
N ASP A 114 15.06 5.02 5.39
CA ASP A 114 15.53 3.64 5.15
C ASP A 114 14.39 2.87 4.47
N CYS A 115 14.10 3.23 3.23
CA CYS A 115 12.89 2.82 2.52
C CYS A 115 12.92 1.33 2.14
N ASN A 116 14.09 0.70 2.14
CA ASN A 116 14.25 -0.74 1.95
C ASN A 116 14.44 -1.54 3.25
N GLY A 117 14.46 -0.87 4.41
CA GLY A 117 14.51 -1.47 5.74
C GLY A 117 15.81 -2.21 6.03
N ASN A 118 16.90 -1.88 5.34
CA ASN A 118 18.18 -2.55 5.52
C ASN A 118 19.08 -1.90 6.58
N SER A 119 18.56 -0.87 7.28
CA SER A 119 19.24 -0.11 8.32
C SER A 119 20.43 0.72 7.83
N ILE A 120 20.41 1.11 6.55
CA ILE A 120 21.31 2.07 5.92
C ILE A 120 20.44 3.23 5.43
N LEU A 121 20.90 4.46 5.63
CA LEU A 121 20.21 5.63 5.12
C LEU A 121 20.18 5.61 3.58
N ASP A 122 19.02 5.76 2.95
CA ASP A 122 18.83 5.68 1.49
C ASP A 122 19.83 6.55 0.69
N GLU A 123 20.11 7.75 1.20
CA GLU A 123 21.04 8.70 0.57
C GLU A 123 22.50 8.19 0.52
N CYS A 124 22.79 7.15 1.29
CA CYS A 124 24.09 6.49 1.35
C CYS A 124 24.14 5.19 0.54
N GLU A 125 23.03 4.83 -0.11
CA GLU A 125 22.96 3.63 -0.93
C GLU A 125 23.24 3.91 -2.40
N THR A 126 23.86 2.95 -3.06
CA THR A 126 24.08 2.99 -4.51
C THR A 126 23.71 1.64 -5.14
N PRO A 127 22.61 1.55 -5.91
CA PRO A 127 21.68 2.62 -6.27
C PRO A 127 20.84 3.09 -5.06
N ASN A 128 20.55 4.38 -5.01
CA ASN A 128 19.69 4.98 -3.99
C ASN A 128 18.26 4.43 -4.15
N PRO A 129 17.64 3.82 -3.12
CA PRO A 129 16.29 3.27 -3.21
C PRO A 129 15.19 4.33 -3.05
N SER A 130 15.50 5.62 -2.88
CA SER A 130 14.53 6.71 -3.01
C SER A 130 13.93 6.66 -4.42
N GLY A 131 12.73 6.09 -4.52
CA GLY A 131 12.09 5.67 -5.78
C GLY A 131 11.68 4.19 -5.80
N VAL A 132 11.87 3.47 -4.70
CA VAL A 132 11.36 2.13 -4.41
C VAL A 132 10.32 2.24 -3.31
N GLY A 133 9.25 1.47 -3.44
CA GLY A 133 8.13 1.40 -2.52
C GLY A 133 7.40 0.09 -2.66
N ALA A 134 6.40 -0.13 -1.83
CA ALA A 134 5.58 -1.33 -1.88
C ALA A 134 4.81 -1.37 -3.21
N CYS A 135 5.03 -2.47 -3.91
CA CYS A 135 4.36 -2.83 -5.14
C CYS A 135 3.56 -4.11 -4.91
N CYS A 136 2.26 -4.03 -5.18
CA CYS A 136 1.39 -5.19 -5.14
C CYS A 136 1.15 -5.72 -6.54
N VAL A 137 1.70 -6.89 -6.82
CA VAL A 137 1.34 -7.67 -8.00
C VAL A 137 0.46 -8.81 -7.51
N GLU A 138 -0.83 -8.73 -7.83
CA GLU A 138 -1.86 -9.61 -7.25
C GLU A 138 -1.84 -9.55 -5.70
N GLU A 139 -1.74 -10.69 -5.01
CA GLU A 139 -1.68 -10.76 -3.55
C GLU A 139 -0.25 -10.63 -2.98
N ILE A 140 0.76 -10.42 -3.83
CA ILE A 140 2.17 -10.41 -3.43
C ILE A 140 2.69 -8.98 -3.35
N CYS A 141 3.07 -8.57 -2.14
CA CYS A 141 3.79 -7.31 -1.93
C CYS A 141 5.29 -7.52 -2.12
N SER A 142 5.93 -6.65 -2.89
CA SER A 142 7.38 -6.56 -3.01
C SER A 142 7.83 -5.10 -3.10
N LEU A 143 9.04 -4.79 -2.66
CA LEU A 143 9.61 -3.45 -2.85
C LEU A 143 10.17 -3.33 -4.27
N GLN A 144 9.60 -2.44 -5.08
CA GLN A 144 10.01 -2.18 -6.47
C GLN A 144 9.97 -0.70 -6.79
N SER A 145 10.58 -0.28 -7.91
CA SER A 145 10.35 1.07 -8.43
C SER A 145 8.94 1.22 -8.98
N GLU A 146 8.41 2.44 -9.05
CA GLU A 146 7.12 2.73 -9.69
C GLU A 146 7.05 2.13 -11.10
N ILE A 147 8.08 2.35 -11.91
CA ILE A 147 8.16 1.87 -13.29
C ILE A 147 8.14 0.34 -13.35
N ASP A 148 8.92 -0.33 -12.49
CA ASP A 148 8.96 -1.79 -12.46
C ASP A 148 7.64 -2.37 -11.97
N CYS A 149 6.99 -1.71 -11.01
CA CYS A 149 5.70 -2.09 -10.47
C CYS A 149 4.60 -2.02 -11.54
N GLU A 150 4.47 -0.87 -12.22
CA GLU A 150 3.51 -0.68 -13.29
C GLU A 150 3.79 -1.63 -14.47
N SER A 151 5.07 -1.87 -14.79
CA SER A 151 5.47 -2.81 -15.84
C SER A 151 5.13 -4.26 -15.51
N ALA A 152 5.10 -4.61 -14.22
CA ALA A 152 4.64 -5.90 -13.72
C ALA A 152 3.10 -6.01 -13.63
N GLY A 153 2.37 -4.95 -13.99
CA GLY A 153 0.91 -4.88 -13.83
C GLY A 153 0.48 -4.76 -12.37
N GLY A 154 1.38 -4.31 -11.49
CA GLY A 154 1.12 -4.11 -10.08
C GLY A 154 0.66 -2.69 -9.74
N ILE A 155 0.16 -2.54 -8.52
CA ILE A 155 -0.25 -1.26 -7.93
C ILE A 155 0.88 -0.75 -7.05
N TYR A 156 1.41 0.43 -7.37
CA TYR A 156 2.46 1.09 -6.61
C TYR A 156 1.85 2.00 -5.53
N PHE A 157 2.26 1.81 -4.28
CA PHE A 157 1.70 2.54 -3.14
C PHE A 157 2.47 3.85 -2.82
N GLY A 158 3.45 4.18 -3.66
CA GLY A 158 4.29 5.36 -3.51
C GLY A 158 5.63 5.05 -2.87
N ASP A 159 6.57 5.97 -3.04
CA ASP A 159 7.94 5.85 -2.52
C ASP A 159 7.94 5.68 -1.00
N CYS A 160 8.85 4.86 -0.50
CA CYS A 160 9.05 4.65 0.94
C CYS A 160 7.84 4.08 1.68
N THR A 161 6.96 3.39 0.95
CA THR A 161 5.93 2.55 1.55
C THR A 161 6.44 1.12 1.76
N ASP A 162 6.12 0.52 2.91
CA ASP A 162 6.57 -0.82 3.27
C ASP A 162 5.48 -1.90 3.10
N CYS A 163 5.90 -3.12 2.77
CA CYS A 163 5.01 -4.27 2.62
C CYS A 163 4.47 -4.84 3.93
N GLY A 164 4.96 -4.38 5.09
CA GLY A 164 4.44 -4.76 6.41
C GLY A 164 3.16 -4.01 6.79
N GLN A 165 2.92 -2.84 6.20
CA GLN A 165 1.71 -2.03 6.40
C GLN A 165 0.73 -2.13 5.23
N ILE A 166 1.19 -2.59 4.07
CA ILE A 166 0.37 -2.70 2.86
C ILE A 166 -0.19 -4.09 2.70
N LEU A 167 -1.52 -4.13 2.57
CA LEU A 167 -2.24 -5.33 2.18
C LEU A 167 -2.48 -5.31 0.68
N CYS A 168 -1.88 -6.26 -0.04
CA CYS A 168 -2.10 -6.33 -1.46
C CYS A 168 -3.53 -6.76 -1.80
N PRO A 169 -4.23 -5.98 -2.63
CA PRO A 169 -5.57 -6.31 -3.06
C PRO A 169 -5.56 -7.61 -3.86
N GLY A 170 -6.28 -8.62 -3.36
CA GLY A 170 -6.52 -9.87 -4.08
C GLY A 170 -7.50 -9.67 -5.25
N PRO A 171 -7.83 -10.76 -5.98
CA PRO A 171 -8.79 -10.70 -7.06
C PRO A 171 -10.12 -10.11 -6.58
N GLY A 172 -10.68 -9.18 -7.36
CA GLY A 172 -11.96 -8.54 -7.03
C GLY A 172 -11.85 -7.15 -6.41
N TYR A 173 -10.67 -6.59 -6.20
CA TYR A 173 -10.52 -5.19 -5.80
C TYR A 173 -10.88 -4.24 -6.96
N ILE A 174 -11.55 -3.13 -6.63
CA ILE A 174 -11.74 -2.00 -7.54
C ILE A 174 -10.95 -0.83 -7.00
N ASP A 175 -9.91 -0.43 -7.74
CA ASP A 175 -9.20 0.81 -7.46
C ASP A 175 -10.10 2.00 -7.79
N LEU A 176 -10.27 2.87 -6.81
CA LEU A 176 -11.11 4.04 -6.92
C LEU A 176 -10.21 5.26 -7.10
N ASP A 177 -10.43 6.01 -8.18
CA ASP A 177 -9.87 7.35 -8.39
C ASP A 177 -10.31 8.31 -7.27
N PHE A 178 -9.66 8.22 -6.12
CA PHE A 178 -9.94 9.03 -4.94
C PHE A 178 -9.68 10.49 -5.24
N ASN A 179 -10.59 11.36 -4.79
CA ASN A 179 -10.54 12.79 -5.08
C ASN A 179 -10.53 13.65 -3.81
N TRP A 180 -10.30 13.02 -2.66
CA TRP A 180 -10.37 13.68 -1.36
C TRP A 180 -9.59 12.86 -0.32
N ASN A 181 -8.80 13.51 0.54
CA ASN A 181 -8.19 12.90 1.73
C ASN A 181 -9.10 13.21 2.93
N GLY A 182 -9.96 12.27 3.32
CA GLY A 182 -11.02 12.48 4.30
C GLY A 182 -11.27 11.35 5.28
N VAL A 183 -10.38 10.36 5.32
CA VAL A 183 -10.27 9.41 6.43
C VAL A 183 -9.08 9.79 7.30
N VAL A 184 -9.10 9.34 8.54
CA VAL A 184 -8.06 9.63 9.53
C VAL A 184 -7.20 8.40 9.74
N HIS A 185 -5.93 8.52 9.42
CA HIS A 185 -4.90 7.50 9.64
C HIS A 185 -4.12 7.76 10.93
N PRO A 186 -3.39 6.76 11.44
CA PRO A 186 -2.46 6.95 12.55
C PRO A 186 -1.49 8.12 12.28
N GLY A 187 -1.45 9.08 13.20
CA GLY A 187 -0.56 10.25 13.10
C GLY A 187 -1.19 11.51 12.49
N GLU A 188 -2.38 11.42 11.90
CA GLU A 188 -3.01 12.60 11.27
C GLU A 188 -3.97 13.38 12.20
N THR A 189 -4.37 12.79 13.33
CA THR A 189 -5.25 13.43 14.32
C THR A 189 -4.61 14.63 15.01
N GLY A 190 -5.41 15.67 15.29
CA GLY A 190 -4.95 16.81 16.08
C GLY A 190 -4.04 17.76 15.30
N MET A 191 -3.99 17.59 13.98
CA MET A 191 -3.24 18.43 13.04
C MET A 191 -4.18 19.04 11.98
N PRO A 192 -5.24 19.78 12.39
CA PRO A 192 -6.25 20.34 11.47
C PRO A 192 -5.67 21.25 10.39
N ASP A 193 -4.59 21.96 10.69
CA ASP A 193 -3.92 22.88 9.76
C ASP A 193 -2.78 22.28 8.94
N ALA A 194 -2.53 20.96 9.04
CA ALA A 194 -1.51 20.32 8.22
C ALA A 194 -1.85 20.48 6.72
N PRO A 195 -0.97 21.08 5.90
CA PRO A 195 -1.27 21.35 4.48
C PRO A 195 -1.59 20.10 3.67
N ASP A 196 -0.94 18.97 3.98
CA ASP A 196 -1.15 17.68 3.31
C ASP A 196 -1.96 16.69 4.18
N GLY A 197 -2.44 17.12 5.35
CA GLY A 197 -3.20 16.25 6.25
C GLY A 197 -4.65 16.03 5.80
N TYR A 198 -5.32 15.09 6.46
CA TYR A 198 -6.73 14.80 6.19
C TYR A 198 -7.64 16.01 6.42
N ARG A 199 -8.77 16.04 5.70
CA ARG A 199 -9.89 16.95 5.95
C ARG A 199 -11.20 16.18 5.96
N SER A 200 -11.97 16.36 7.02
CA SER A 200 -13.27 15.72 7.12
C SER A 200 -14.22 16.26 6.05
N ILE A 201 -15.05 15.36 5.51
CA ILE A 201 -16.16 15.75 4.62
C ILE A 201 -17.22 16.59 5.35
N SER A 202 -17.26 16.57 6.68
CA SER A 202 -18.11 17.44 7.51
C SER A 202 -17.52 17.63 8.92
N ASP A 203 -18.29 17.49 9.99
CA ASP A 203 -17.82 17.80 11.35
C ASP A 203 -16.82 16.79 11.94
N ARG A 204 -16.64 15.59 11.37
CA ARG A 204 -15.69 14.59 11.89
C ARG A 204 -15.26 13.54 10.84
N GLY A 205 -14.03 13.07 10.89
CA GLY A 205 -13.53 12.04 9.95
C GLY A 205 -13.83 10.62 10.42
N MET A 206 -13.93 9.66 9.49
CA MET A 206 -13.85 8.22 9.83
C MET A 206 -12.41 7.89 10.22
N ILE A 207 -12.16 7.04 11.21
CA ILE A 207 -10.80 6.59 11.56
C ILE A 207 -10.52 5.24 10.89
N TYR A 208 -9.28 5.02 10.44
CA TYR A 208 -8.68 3.74 10.03
C TYR A 208 -7.49 3.35 10.92
N GLY A 209 -7.07 2.08 10.85
CA GLY A 209 -5.83 1.60 11.49
C GLY A 209 -5.93 1.30 12.98
N THR A 210 -7.14 1.17 13.55
CA THR A 210 -7.36 0.84 14.96
C THR A 210 -8.33 -0.35 15.10
N SER A 211 -8.40 -1.00 16.26
CA SER A 211 -9.30 -2.16 16.42
C SER A 211 -10.80 -1.83 16.31
N ASN A 212 -11.17 -0.54 16.35
CA ASN A 212 -12.56 -0.08 16.32
C ASN A 212 -12.89 0.83 15.11
N SER A 213 -11.98 0.90 14.14
CA SER A 213 -12.20 1.57 12.86
C SER A 213 -12.88 0.66 11.83
N LEU A 214 -13.40 1.27 10.77
CA LEU A 214 -13.77 0.52 9.57
C LEU A 214 -12.51 -0.17 9.03
N GLY A 215 -12.60 -1.47 8.73
CA GLY A 215 -11.43 -2.26 8.30
C GLY A 215 -10.48 -2.70 9.41
N GLY A 216 -10.76 -2.31 10.66
CA GLY A 216 -9.90 -2.62 11.79
C GLY A 216 -8.46 -2.12 11.60
N VAL A 217 -7.51 -2.93 12.07
CA VAL A 217 -6.06 -2.65 11.95
C VAL A 217 -5.47 -3.09 10.61
N THR A 218 -6.16 -3.95 9.85
CA THR A 218 -5.63 -4.57 8.62
C THR A 218 -6.08 -3.85 7.35
N GLY A 219 -6.94 -2.85 7.45
CA GLY A 219 -7.49 -2.16 6.27
C GLY A 219 -8.36 -3.05 5.39
N THR A 220 -8.91 -4.13 5.95
CA THR A 220 -9.72 -5.11 5.21
C THR A 220 -11.05 -5.37 5.89
N LEU A 221 -12.10 -5.53 5.08
CA LEU A 221 -13.39 -6.00 5.54
C LEU A 221 -13.92 -7.07 4.58
N THR A 222 -14.13 -8.30 5.06
CA THR A 222 -14.75 -9.36 4.27
C THR A 222 -16.20 -9.56 4.70
N ARG A 223 -17.12 -9.53 3.74
CA ARG A 223 -18.55 -9.81 3.94
C ARG A 223 -19.11 -10.64 2.79
N GLY A 224 -19.58 -11.84 3.13
CA GLY A 224 -19.99 -12.80 2.10
C GLY A 224 -18.80 -13.14 1.20
N ASN A 225 -18.99 -12.96 -0.12
CA ASN A 225 -17.95 -13.21 -1.11
C ASN A 225 -17.11 -11.97 -1.46
N LEU A 226 -17.41 -10.82 -0.85
CA LEU A 226 -16.76 -9.54 -1.13
C LEU A 226 -15.71 -9.26 -0.06
N THR A 227 -14.50 -8.91 -0.52
CA THR A 227 -13.41 -8.42 0.34
C THR A 227 -13.08 -7.00 -0.08
N TYR A 228 -13.34 -6.06 0.82
CA TYR A 228 -13.04 -4.65 0.65
C TYR A 228 -11.65 -4.34 1.18
N TYR A 229 -10.87 -3.65 0.36
CA TYR A 229 -9.58 -3.07 0.73
C TYR A 229 -9.76 -1.57 0.84
N MET A 230 -9.31 -1.00 1.95
CA MET A 230 -9.32 0.44 2.20
C MET A 230 -7.93 1.00 1.96
N ASN A 231 -7.85 2.22 1.42
CA ASN A 231 -6.58 2.95 1.40
C ASN A 231 -6.16 3.26 2.84
N MET A 232 -4.97 2.81 3.23
CA MET A 232 -4.41 2.97 4.58
C MET A 232 -3.24 3.96 4.61
N LEU A 233 -2.94 4.62 3.49
CA LEU A 233 -1.84 5.56 3.36
C LEU A 233 -2.24 6.94 3.85
N ALA A 234 -1.57 7.39 4.91
CA ALA A 234 -1.73 8.75 5.44
C ALA A 234 -1.27 9.80 4.42
N GLY A 235 -1.90 10.98 4.43
CA GLY A 235 -1.55 12.12 3.59
C GLY A 235 -1.95 12.01 2.12
N GLN A 236 -2.58 10.90 1.69
CA GLN A 236 -3.05 10.70 0.32
C GLN A 236 -4.57 10.80 0.22
N THR A 237 -5.09 10.97 -1.00
CA THR A 237 -6.55 10.89 -1.24
C THR A 237 -7.03 9.45 -1.03
N ASP A 238 -8.14 9.29 -0.30
CA ASP A 238 -8.58 8.01 0.27
C ASP A 238 -10.09 7.77 0.16
N ILE A 239 -10.85 8.76 -0.33
CA ILE A 239 -12.28 8.62 -0.61
C ILE A 239 -12.67 9.25 -1.94
N VAL A 240 -13.72 8.69 -2.53
CA VAL A 240 -14.46 9.34 -3.61
C VAL A 240 -15.58 10.16 -2.97
N ARG A 241 -15.45 11.48 -3.05
CA ARG A 241 -16.45 12.42 -2.56
C ARG A 241 -17.36 12.89 -3.70
N ILE A 242 -18.67 12.82 -3.47
CA ILE A 242 -19.71 13.48 -4.29
C ILE A 242 -20.51 14.45 -3.41
N GLY A 243 -20.96 15.57 -3.95
CA GLY A 243 -21.71 16.59 -3.23
C GLY A 243 -20.82 17.66 -2.60
N ARG A 244 -21.33 18.34 -1.57
CA ARG A 244 -20.63 19.42 -0.84
C ARG A 244 -20.02 18.92 0.47
N ARG A 245 -18.97 19.58 0.95
CA ARG A 245 -18.50 19.46 2.33
C ARG A 245 -19.45 20.21 3.26
N GLY A 246 -19.49 19.82 4.53
CA GLY A 246 -20.26 20.51 5.57
C GLY A 246 -19.84 21.98 5.80
N ASN A 247 -18.53 22.26 5.82
CA ASN A 247 -17.95 23.55 6.21
C ASN A 247 -17.03 24.13 5.11
N ALA A 248 -16.70 25.42 5.21
CA ALA A 248 -15.63 26.05 4.43
C ALA A 248 -14.26 25.84 5.11
N TRP A 249 -13.17 26.10 4.38
CA TRP A 249 -11.82 26.10 4.97
C TRP A 249 -11.63 27.28 5.91
N ASP A 250 -10.75 27.12 6.90
CA ASP A 250 -10.31 28.25 7.68
C ASP A 250 -9.37 29.17 6.86
N LEU A 251 -9.37 30.45 7.23
CA LEU A 251 -8.58 31.49 6.57
C LEU A 251 -7.17 31.60 7.14
N THR A 252 -6.89 31.02 8.31
CA THR A 252 -5.67 31.25 9.07
C THR A 252 -5.13 29.97 9.69
N VAL A 253 -3.81 29.80 9.71
CA VAL A 253 -3.20 28.74 10.51
C VAL A 253 -3.18 29.22 11.95
N ASP A 254 -4.08 28.70 12.78
CA ASP A 254 -4.22 29.12 14.19
C ASP A 254 -4.33 27.96 15.19
N GLY A 255 -4.35 26.71 14.70
CA GLY A 255 -4.39 25.50 15.51
C GLY A 255 -5.75 25.25 16.17
N ASP A 256 -6.81 25.91 15.72
CA ASP A 256 -8.17 25.51 16.06
C ASP A 256 -8.58 24.23 15.32
N ASN A 257 -9.75 23.68 15.63
CA ASN A 257 -10.21 22.43 15.00
C ASN A 257 -10.83 22.66 13.63
N ILE A 258 -10.52 23.72 12.87
CA ILE A 258 -11.04 23.96 11.52
C ILE A 258 -9.85 24.05 10.58
N GLY A 259 -9.71 23.08 9.67
CA GLY A 259 -8.54 23.06 8.82
C GLY A 259 -8.50 24.17 7.77
N VAL A 260 -7.33 24.78 7.59
CA VAL A 260 -7.02 25.59 6.39
C VAL A 260 -7.09 24.77 5.11
N GLN A 261 -7.13 25.45 3.97
CA GLN A 261 -7.16 24.83 2.65
C GLN A 261 -5.97 23.87 2.44
N PRO A 262 -6.21 22.59 2.08
CA PRO A 262 -5.15 21.63 1.87
C PRO A 262 -4.50 21.76 0.47
N ASN A 263 -3.27 21.30 0.35
CA ASN A 263 -2.50 21.29 -0.91
C ASN A 263 -3.08 20.32 -1.95
N TRP A 264 -3.69 19.23 -1.50
CA TRP A 264 -4.33 18.23 -2.36
C TRP A 264 -5.69 18.68 -2.92
N ASP A 265 -6.25 19.81 -2.44
CA ASP A 265 -7.44 20.46 -3.03
C ASP A 265 -7.26 22.00 -3.16
N PRO A 266 -6.27 22.45 -3.98
CA PRO A 266 -5.77 23.82 -3.97
C PRO A 266 -6.73 24.82 -4.62
N SER A 267 -7.75 24.33 -5.34
CA SER A 267 -8.66 25.18 -6.13
C SER A 267 -10.07 25.26 -5.56
N ASN A 268 -10.42 24.40 -4.61
CA ASN A 268 -11.75 24.33 -4.05
C ASN A 268 -11.78 25.00 -2.67
N PRO A 269 -12.70 25.93 -2.40
CA PRO A 269 -12.90 26.52 -1.07
C PRO A 269 -13.63 25.57 -0.09
N GLY A 270 -13.51 24.26 -0.29
CA GLY A 270 -14.15 23.19 0.50
C GLY A 270 -15.63 22.99 0.16
N THR A 271 -16.33 24.03 -0.26
CA THR A 271 -17.78 24.05 -0.49
C THR A 271 -18.21 23.85 -1.95
N THR A 272 -17.26 23.61 -2.87
CA THR A 272 -17.62 23.28 -4.26
C THR A 272 -18.40 21.96 -4.29
N THR A 273 -19.46 21.93 -5.09
CA THR A 273 -20.21 20.70 -5.33
C THR A 273 -19.43 19.83 -6.31
N VAL A 274 -19.01 18.65 -5.87
CA VAL A 274 -18.54 17.60 -6.79
C VAL A 274 -19.78 16.91 -7.36
N THR A 275 -19.96 16.96 -8.68
CA THR A 275 -21.19 16.46 -9.34
C THR A 275 -21.08 15.00 -9.76
N SER A 276 -19.87 14.53 -10.02
CA SER A 276 -19.58 13.17 -10.46
C SER A 276 -18.11 12.83 -10.19
N ALA A 277 -17.83 11.56 -9.96
CA ALA A 277 -16.50 10.97 -10.00
C ALA A 277 -16.61 9.60 -10.67
N THR A 278 -15.65 9.29 -11.52
CA THR A 278 -15.59 8.02 -12.26
C THR A 278 -14.23 7.42 -12.04
N SER A 279 -14.21 6.14 -11.71
CA SER A 279 -13.00 5.34 -11.63
C SER A 279 -13.01 4.35 -12.79
N THR A 280 -11.92 4.32 -13.55
CA THR A 280 -11.70 3.35 -14.62
C THR A 280 -10.60 2.39 -14.21
N PHE A 281 -10.76 1.11 -14.49
CA PHE A 281 -9.80 0.10 -14.04
C PHE A 281 -9.50 -0.90 -15.16
N ALA A 282 -8.27 -1.42 -15.12
CA ALA A 282 -7.79 -2.48 -15.98
C ALA A 282 -7.04 -3.53 -15.11
N PRO A 283 -7.14 -4.83 -15.43
CA PRO A 283 -7.89 -5.43 -16.54
C PRO A 283 -9.42 -5.35 -16.36
N THR A 284 -10.17 -5.37 -17.46
CA THR A 284 -11.65 -5.27 -17.46
C THR A 284 -12.29 -6.67 -17.42
N PRO A 285 -12.86 -7.11 -16.28
CA PRO A 285 -13.36 -8.48 -16.14
C PRO A 285 -14.65 -8.71 -16.96
N VAL A 286 -14.74 -9.88 -17.61
CA VAL A 286 -16.00 -10.36 -18.20
C VAL A 286 -16.89 -10.90 -17.09
N LEU A 287 -18.08 -10.32 -16.93
CA LEU A 287 -18.99 -10.66 -15.83
C LEU A 287 -19.81 -11.93 -16.14
N ASN A 288 -20.04 -12.77 -15.14
CA ASN A 288 -20.89 -13.96 -15.24
C ASN A 288 -22.04 -13.97 -14.22
N SER A 289 -22.68 -15.12 -14.06
CA SER A 289 -23.85 -15.28 -13.20
C SER A 289 -23.54 -15.10 -11.70
N THR A 290 -22.29 -15.33 -11.29
CA THR A 290 -21.80 -15.17 -9.90
C THR A 290 -21.45 -13.73 -9.54
N PHE A 291 -21.52 -12.81 -10.51
CA PHE A 291 -21.15 -11.42 -10.31
C PHE A 291 -21.89 -10.77 -9.13
N GLU A 292 -21.11 -10.29 -8.16
CA GLU A 292 -21.51 -9.39 -7.08
C GLU A 292 -20.57 -8.18 -7.08
N LEU A 293 -21.09 -6.97 -6.91
CA LEU A 293 -20.29 -5.77 -6.69
C LEU A 293 -20.84 -5.03 -5.49
N GLY A 294 -19.96 -4.74 -4.54
CA GLY A 294 -20.30 -3.98 -3.36
C GLY A 294 -19.52 -2.69 -3.25
N VAL A 295 -20.11 -1.73 -2.55
CA VAL A 295 -19.49 -0.45 -2.22
C VAL A 295 -19.70 -0.12 -0.75
N LEU A 296 -18.65 0.40 -0.10
CA LEU A 296 -18.69 0.92 1.26
C LEU A 296 -18.74 2.44 1.23
N TYR A 297 -19.72 3.04 1.89
CA TYR A 297 -19.92 4.48 1.82
C TYR A 297 -20.64 5.04 3.03
N GLN A 298 -20.59 6.36 3.17
CA GLN A 298 -21.37 7.12 4.15
C GLN A 298 -21.88 8.43 3.54
N ALA A 299 -22.84 9.08 4.19
CA ALA A 299 -23.23 10.43 3.84
C ALA A 299 -23.44 11.28 5.08
N HIS A 300 -23.13 12.57 4.96
CA HIS A 300 -23.18 13.51 6.08
C HIS A 300 -24.35 14.49 5.97
N ASN A 301 -24.59 15.23 7.05
CA ASN A 301 -25.54 16.34 7.13
C ASN A 301 -26.96 15.97 6.69
N GLY A 302 -27.46 14.83 7.21
CA GLY A 302 -28.83 14.36 7.00
C GLY A 302 -28.99 13.31 5.91
N GLY A 303 -27.93 12.99 5.17
CA GLY A 303 -27.92 11.95 4.16
C GLY A 303 -28.60 12.36 2.84
N GLY A 304 -28.89 11.35 2.03
CA GLY A 304 -29.30 11.51 0.64
C GLY A 304 -29.40 10.19 -0.09
N ASN A 305 -29.28 10.27 -1.40
CA ASN A 305 -28.99 9.15 -2.26
C ASN A 305 -28.01 9.57 -3.36
N CYS A 306 -27.27 8.58 -3.86
CA CYS A 306 -26.30 8.74 -4.92
C CYS A 306 -26.65 7.74 -6.02
N ARG A 307 -26.37 8.08 -7.28
CA ARG A 307 -26.46 7.13 -8.38
C ARG A 307 -25.09 6.49 -8.56
N MET A 308 -25.08 5.16 -8.62
CA MET A 308 -23.93 4.35 -8.98
C MET A 308 -24.17 3.78 -10.38
N THR A 309 -23.24 4.01 -11.30
CA THR A 309 -23.32 3.54 -12.69
C THR A 309 -22.15 2.61 -12.99
N LEU A 310 -22.44 1.44 -13.53
CA LEU A 310 -21.45 0.51 -14.07
C LEU A 310 -21.34 0.75 -15.57
N GLY A 311 -20.13 1.05 -16.05
CA GLY A 311 -19.82 1.21 -17.47
C GLY A 311 -19.18 -0.05 -18.05
N PHE A 312 -19.44 -0.31 -19.33
CA PHE A 312 -18.90 -1.46 -20.06
C PHE A 312 -18.11 -1.04 -21.30
N THR A 313 -17.19 -1.89 -21.75
CA THR A 313 -16.33 -1.62 -22.92
C THR A 313 -17.10 -1.47 -24.24
N ASP A 314 -18.31 -2.03 -24.31
CA ASP A 314 -19.22 -1.90 -25.47
C ASP A 314 -20.04 -0.59 -25.47
N ALA A 315 -19.63 0.39 -24.65
CA ALA A 315 -20.26 1.69 -24.47
C ALA A 315 -21.69 1.66 -23.88
N THR A 316 -22.11 0.51 -23.35
CA THR A 316 -23.34 0.43 -22.55
C THR A 316 -23.08 0.73 -21.08
N SER A 317 -24.15 0.96 -20.33
CA SER A 317 -24.07 1.20 -18.88
C SER A 317 -25.36 0.82 -18.18
N VAL A 318 -25.28 0.47 -16.91
CA VAL A 318 -26.43 0.28 -16.02
C VAL A 318 -26.27 1.13 -14.76
N SER A 319 -27.34 1.81 -14.34
CA SER A 319 -27.34 2.66 -13.15
C SER A 319 -28.30 2.15 -12.10
N VAL A 320 -27.91 2.31 -10.83
CA VAL A 320 -28.76 2.08 -9.65
C VAL A 320 -28.69 3.27 -8.71
N THR A 321 -29.72 3.46 -7.89
CA THR A 321 -29.73 4.46 -6.82
C THR A 321 -29.39 3.79 -5.49
N ILE A 322 -28.35 4.27 -4.81
CA ILE A 322 -27.98 3.80 -3.48
C ILE A 322 -28.42 4.83 -2.43
N ASN A 323 -29.16 4.39 -1.40
CA ASN A 323 -29.58 5.24 -0.30
C ASN A 323 -28.41 5.44 0.66
N ALA A 324 -28.16 6.70 1.03
CA ALA A 324 -27.10 7.08 1.94
C ALA A 324 -27.70 7.80 3.16
N PRO A 325 -28.16 7.05 4.19
CA PRO A 325 -28.63 7.65 5.43
C PRO A 325 -27.55 8.49 6.11
N ASP A 326 -27.97 9.30 7.08
CA ASP A 326 -27.05 10.13 7.85
C ASP A 326 -26.01 9.30 8.60
N TRP A 327 -24.76 9.72 8.52
CA TRP A 327 -23.61 9.06 9.13
C TRP A 327 -23.62 9.11 10.66
N PHE A 328 -24.41 9.99 11.29
CA PHE A 328 -24.43 10.12 12.73
C PHE A 328 -25.18 8.93 13.34
N ALA A 329 -24.53 8.16 14.22
CA ALA A 329 -25.08 6.94 14.81
C ALA A 329 -26.13 7.19 15.92
N ASN A 330 -27.16 7.97 15.62
CA ASN A 330 -28.46 7.79 16.28
C ASN A 330 -29.23 6.68 15.52
N ASN A 331 -30.28 6.11 16.11
CA ASN A 331 -31.08 4.99 15.56
C ASN A 331 -31.75 5.24 14.17
N ASN A 332 -31.35 6.29 13.44
CA ASN A 332 -31.88 6.72 12.16
C ASN A 332 -30.91 6.48 10.97
N GLY A 333 -29.78 5.80 11.23
CA GLY A 333 -28.72 5.55 10.24
C GLY A 333 -28.88 4.29 9.38
N SER A 334 -30.00 3.58 9.47
CA SER A 334 -30.24 2.41 8.61
C SER A 334 -30.72 2.88 7.24
N PRO A 335 -30.20 2.32 6.13
CA PRO A 335 -30.78 2.59 4.84
C PRO A 335 -32.22 2.06 4.81
N GLY A 336 -33.06 2.73 4.02
CA GLY A 336 -34.38 2.20 3.67
C GLY A 336 -34.26 0.92 2.82
N ALA A 337 -35.40 0.38 2.36
CA ALA A 337 -35.38 -0.78 1.48
C ALA A 337 -34.49 -0.51 0.23
N PRO A 338 -33.69 -1.51 -0.21
CA PRO A 338 -32.90 -1.39 -1.43
C PRO A 338 -33.75 -0.94 -2.61
N GLN A 339 -33.21 -0.02 -3.42
CA GLN A 339 -33.88 0.42 -4.63
C GLN A 339 -33.76 -0.64 -5.73
N ALA A 340 -34.53 -0.49 -6.81
CA ALA A 340 -34.47 -1.39 -7.96
C ALA A 340 -33.02 -1.50 -8.48
N GLY A 341 -32.55 -2.72 -8.68
CA GLY A 341 -31.18 -3.01 -9.11
C GLY A 341 -30.19 -3.27 -7.98
N VAL A 342 -30.53 -2.89 -6.74
CA VAL A 342 -29.69 -3.12 -5.54
C VAL A 342 -30.18 -4.39 -4.83
N ALA A 343 -29.30 -5.37 -4.68
CA ALA A 343 -29.61 -6.66 -4.06
C ALA A 343 -29.75 -6.53 -2.55
N THR A 344 -28.76 -5.91 -1.91
CA THR A 344 -28.75 -5.64 -0.47
C THR A 344 -28.24 -4.23 -0.21
N GLN A 345 -28.73 -3.63 0.87
CA GLN A 345 -28.26 -2.34 1.34
C GLN A 345 -28.41 -2.32 2.85
N VAL A 346 -27.29 -2.33 3.57
CA VAL A 346 -27.27 -2.58 5.01
C VAL A 346 -26.32 -1.63 5.72
N LYS A 347 -26.72 -1.20 6.92
CA LYS A 347 -25.80 -0.57 7.85
C LYS A 347 -24.83 -1.64 8.36
N LEU A 348 -23.53 -1.35 8.26
CA LEU A 348 -22.51 -2.26 8.76
C LEU A 348 -22.55 -2.34 10.30
N PRO A 349 -22.44 -3.55 10.87
CA PRO A 349 -22.30 -3.72 12.31
C PRO A 349 -20.94 -3.17 12.74
N GLY A 350 -20.95 -2.11 13.54
CA GLY A 350 -19.73 -1.50 14.04
C GLY A 350 -19.16 -2.26 15.24
N PRO A 351 -17.84 -2.16 15.51
CA PRO A 351 -17.17 -2.88 16.60
C PRO A 351 -17.47 -2.32 18.01
N LEU A 352 -18.22 -1.23 18.11
CA LEU A 352 -18.46 -0.54 19.36
C LEU A 352 -19.46 -1.28 20.25
N SER A 353 -19.28 -1.16 21.57
CA SER A 353 -20.10 -1.83 22.59
C SER A 353 -21.59 -1.42 22.59
N SER A 354 -21.92 -0.31 21.94
CA SER A 354 -23.29 0.11 21.63
C SER A 354 -23.97 -0.74 20.55
N GLY A 355 -23.21 -1.56 19.82
CA GLY A 355 -23.69 -2.37 18.68
C GLY A 355 -23.84 -1.58 17.38
N ASP A 356 -23.45 -0.30 17.35
CA ASP A 356 -23.72 0.62 16.25
C ASP A 356 -22.53 1.56 15.96
N GLY A 357 -21.94 1.44 14.77
CA GLY A 357 -21.01 2.41 14.18
C GLY A 357 -19.52 2.22 14.49
N PHE A 358 -18.68 2.97 13.78
CA PHE A 358 -17.22 2.97 13.84
C PHE A 358 -16.71 4.26 14.48
N PHE A 359 -15.48 4.27 14.99
CA PHE A 359 -14.94 5.51 15.56
C PHE A 359 -14.73 6.60 14.52
N GLY A 360 -15.15 7.81 14.88
CA GLY A 360 -14.80 9.04 14.16
C GLY A 360 -13.85 9.94 14.96
N ALA A 361 -13.02 10.70 14.25
CA ALA A 361 -12.10 11.68 14.81
C ALA A 361 -12.78 13.04 14.96
N GLY A 362 -12.77 13.61 16.17
CA GLY A 362 -13.38 14.93 16.45
C GLY A 362 -12.43 16.12 16.26
N ASP A 363 -11.12 15.87 16.16
CA ASP A 363 -10.12 16.92 16.34
C ASP A 363 -9.79 17.68 15.05
N ASN A 364 -10.34 17.28 13.90
CA ASN A 364 -10.32 18.10 12.68
C ASN A 364 -11.76 18.30 12.20
N ASP A 365 -12.14 19.57 12.05
CA ASP A 365 -13.42 20.14 11.60
C ASP A 365 -14.56 20.24 12.63
N ASN A 366 -14.20 20.50 13.89
CA ASN A 366 -15.11 20.89 14.99
C ASN A 366 -16.08 19.78 15.44
N GLY A 367 -15.64 18.53 15.37
CA GLY A 367 -16.41 17.36 15.80
C GLY A 367 -16.28 17.07 17.28
N GLY A 368 -17.33 16.50 17.88
CA GLY A 368 -17.20 15.90 19.21
C GLY A 368 -16.39 14.60 19.12
N GLN A 369 -15.31 14.48 19.91
CA GLN A 369 -14.59 13.20 20.06
C GLN A 369 -15.57 12.07 20.45
N SER A 370 -15.38 10.87 19.89
CA SER A 370 -16.00 9.61 20.33
C SER A 370 -17.49 9.36 20.02
N SER A 371 -18.10 10.04 19.04
CA SER A 371 -19.43 9.57 18.55
C SER A 371 -19.27 8.59 17.39
N PRO A 372 -20.00 7.46 17.38
CA PRO A 372 -19.90 6.50 16.29
C PRO A 372 -20.42 7.04 14.97
N LEU A 373 -19.80 6.58 13.87
CA LEU A 373 -20.20 6.85 12.50
C LEU A 373 -20.77 5.59 11.83
N ASN A 374 -21.88 5.76 11.11
CA ASN A 374 -22.49 4.71 10.32
C ASN A 374 -21.75 4.58 8.98
N CYS A 375 -21.45 3.35 8.58
CA CYS A 375 -21.01 3.01 7.24
C CYS A 375 -22.03 2.03 6.65
N ILE A 376 -22.32 2.19 5.36
CA ILE A 376 -23.32 1.43 4.63
C ILE A 376 -22.61 0.60 3.57
N GLU A 377 -23.04 -0.64 3.44
CA GLU A 377 -22.73 -1.48 2.29
C GLU A 377 -23.94 -1.53 1.37
N ALA A 378 -23.74 -1.30 0.08
CA ALA A 378 -24.71 -1.63 -0.95
C ALA A 378 -24.09 -2.64 -1.91
N VAL A 379 -24.84 -3.69 -2.23
CA VAL A 379 -24.42 -4.75 -3.15
C VAL A 379 -25.40 -4.82 -4.32
N VAL A 380 -24.86 -4.87 -5.52
CA VAL A 380 -25.56 -5.23 -6.76
C VAL A 380 -25.08 -6.59 -7.23
N THR A 381 -25.95 -7.37 -7.86
CA THR A 381 -25.61 -8.66 -8.45
C THR A 381 -26.10 -8.70 -9.90
N ALA A 382 -25.60 -9.64 -10.70
CA ALA A 382 -26.12 -9.85 -12.05
C ALA A 382 -27.65 -10.01 -12.06
N THR A 383 -28.17 -10.77 -11.08
CA THR A 383 -29.61 -11.00 -10.91
C THR A 383 -30.35 -9.74 -10.49
N SER A 384 -29.83 -8.95 -9.55
CA SER A 384 -30.53 -7.74 -9.09
C SER A 384 -30.62 -6.69 -10.19
N LEU A 385 -29.56 -6.54 -10.99
CA LEU A 385 -29.52 -5.62 -12.13
C LEU A 385 -30.48 -6.06 -13.25
N GLN A 386 -30.52 -7.35 -13.58
CA GLN A 386 -31.47 -7.87 -14.55
C GLN A 386 -32.92 -7.68 -14.10
N ASN A 387 -33.25 -8.01 -12.85
CA ASN A 387 -34.61 -7.94 -12.35
C ASN A 387 -35.08 -6.50 -12.07
N GLY A 388 -34.17 -5.65 -11.59
CA GLY A 388 -34.48 -4.29 -11.17
C GLY A 388 -34.36 -3.25 -12.27
N GLN A 389 -33.39 -3.42 -13.19
CA GLN A 389 -33.11 -2.47 -14.27
C GLN A 389 -33.44 -3.04 -15.66
N GLY A 390 -33.78 -4.33 -15.77
CA GLY A 390 -34.02 -4.97 -17.07
C GLY A 390 -32.76 -5.13 -17.91
N PHE A 391 -31.58 -5.04 -17.29
CA PHE A 391 -30.29 -5.00 -17.97
C PHE A 391 -29.43 -6.21 -17.58
N SER A 392 -29.11 -7.07 -18.54
CA SER A 392 -28.19 -8.20 -18.33
C SER A 392 -26.75 -7.71 -18.42
N VAL A 393 -25.98 -7.99 -17.37
CA VAL A 393 -24.53 -7.72 -17.32
C VAL A 393 -23.67 -8.93 -17.70
N ILE A 394 -24.26 -10.12 -17.80
CA ILE A 394 -23.55 -11.37 -18.12
C ILE A 394 -22.95 -11.27 -19.52
N GLY A 395 -21.67 -11.65 -19.64
CA GLY A 395 -20.88 -11.59 -20.88
C GLY A 395 -20.33 -10.21 -21.21
N ARG A 396 -20.57 -9.18 -20.39
CA ARG A 396 -20.04 -7.82 -20.61
C ARG A 396 -18.75 -7.61 -19.85
N GLN A 397 -17.84 -6.81 -20.42
CA GLN A 397 -16.60 -6.41 -19.76
C GLN A 397 -16.82 -5.11 -18.97
N LEU A 398 -16.72 -5.18 -17.65
CA LEU A 398 -16.84 -4.03 -16.76
C LEU A 398 -15.58 -3.16 -16.87
N ASN A 399 -15.72 -1.86 -17.14
CA ASN A 399 -14.59 -0.95 -17.32
C ASN A 399 -14.56 0.25 -16.38
N SER A 400 -15.70 0.58 -15.76
CA SER A 400 -15.78 1.75 -14.90
C SER A 400 -16.90 1.66 -13.89
N ILE A 401 -16.71 2.41 -12.81
CA ILE A 401 -17.73 2.74 -11.84
C ILE A 401 -17.82 4.26 -11.69
N THR A 402 -19.03 4.80 -11.81
CA THR A 402 -19.29 6.24 -11.67
C THR A 402 -20.27 6.48 -10.54
N PHE A 403 -19.91 7.40 -9.65
CA PHE A 403 -20.81 7.96 -8.64
C PHE A 403 -21.20 9.38 -9.04
N ASP A 404 -22.50 9.66 -9.11
CA ASP A 404 -22.99 10.98 -9.48
C ASP A 404 -24.42 11.25 -8.98
N ASN A 405 -25.00 12.37 -9.41
CA ASN A 405 -26.40 12.72 -9.13
C ASN A 405 -26.74 12.63 -7.63
N TRP A 406 -25.90 13.25 -6.80
CA TRP A 406 -26.18 13.37 -5.37
C TRP A 406 -27.48 14.14 -5.14
N VAL A 407 -28.43 13.49 -4.46
CA VAL A 407 -29.69 14.08 -4.03
C VAL A 407 -29.75 14.11 -2.51
N GLN A 408 -29.60 15.31 -1.96
CA GLN A 408 -29.70 15.58 -0.53
C GLN A 408 -31.13 15.42 0.00
N THR A 409 -31.28 14.92 1.23
CA THR A 409 -32.59 14.89 1.93
C THR A 409 -32.89 16.21 2.66
N ASN A 410 -31.90 16.75 3.40
CA ASN A 410 -32.15 17.76 4.44
C ASN A 410 -31.19 18.96 4.43
N SER A 411 -30.06 18.91 3.71
CA SER A 411 -29.05 19.99 3.71
C SER A 411 -28.37 20.18 2.35
N VAL A 412 -28.16 21.44 1.95
CA VAL A 412 -27.36 21.80 0.76
C VAL A 412 -25.85 21.58 0.95
N ASN A 413 -25.39 21.50 2.19
CA ASN A 413 -24.00 21.18 2.54
C ASN A 413 -23.94 19.72 2.96
N SER A 414 -24.28 18.84 2.04
CA SER A 414 -24.24 17.39 2.22
C SER A 414 -23.55 16.74 1.04
N GLY A 415 -23.04 15.54 1.28
CA GLY A 415 -22.34 14.75 0.30
C GLY A 415 -22.17 13.32 0.76
N ASN A 416 -21.71 12.51 -0.17
CA ASN A 416 -21.40 11.11 -0.01
C ASN A 416 -19.88 10.91 -0.11
N ALA A 417 -19.37 10.02 0.73
CA ALA A 417 -18.01 9.50 0.67
C ALA A 417 -18.07 8.01 0.43
N VAL A 418 -17.45 7.56 -0.66
CA VAL A 418 -17.24 6.14 -0.97
C VAL A 418 -15.80 5.80 -0.58
N PHE A 419 -15.67 4.79 0.27
CA PHE A 419 -14.41 4.39 0.88
C PHE A 419 -13.71 3.26 0.13
N ALA A 420 -14.50 2.34 -0.40
CA ALA A 420 -13.99 1.14 -1.04
C ALA A 420 -15.07 0.57 -1.98
N ALA A 421 -14.61 -0.08 -3.04
CA ALA A 421 -15.43 -0.90 -3.90
C ALA A 421 -14.74 -2.25 -4.10
N SER A 422 -15.54 -3.30 -4.24
CA SER A 422 -15.07 -4.65 -4.44
C SER A 422 -16.08 -5.37 -5.31
N PHE A 423 -15.60 -6.31 -6.13
CA PHE A 423 -16.42 -7.22 -6.87
C PHE A 423 -15.98 -8.66 -6.61
N HIS A 424 -16.94 -9.55 -6.72
CA HIS A 424 -16.75 -10.96 -6.78
C HIS A 424 -17.28 -11.43 -8.13
N ASN A 425 -16.46 -12.14 -8.86
CA ASN A 425 -16.80 -12.69 -10.16
C ASN A 425 -15.91 -13.90 -10.34
N LEU A 426 -16.20 -14.96 -9.60
CA LEU A 426 -15.54 -16.23 -9.84
C LEU A 426 -15.77 -16.53 -11.29
N ALA A 427 -14.71 -16.72 -12.09
CA ALA A 427 -14.86 -17.54 -13.27
C ALA A 427 -15.64 -18.76 -12.80
N ASP A 428 -16.79 -19.08 -13.41
CA ASP A 428 -17.40 -20.36 -13.10
C ASP A 428 -16.25 -21.34 -13.31
N SER A 429 -15.78 -21.94 -12.21
CA SER A 429 -14.78 -22.97 -12.31
C SER A 429 -15.53 -24.02 -13.08
N CYS A 430 -15.29 -24.06 -14.38
CA CYS A 430 -16.02 -24.95 -15.23
C CYS A 430 -15.52 -26.33 -14.83
N THR A 431 -16.22 -26.96 -13.89
CA THR A 431 -15.89 -28.30 -13.40
C THR A 431 -15.94 -29.29 -14.55
N CYS A 432 -16.64 -28.93 -15.62
CA CYS A 432 -16.72 -29.65 -16.87
C CYS A 432 -16.55 -28.73 -18.08
N ALA A 433 -15.31 -28.41 -18.46
CA ALA A 433 -15.00 -27.60 -19.64
C ALA A 433 -15.79 -28.09 -20.87
N GLY A 434 -16.67 -27.23 -21.40
CA GLY A 434 -17.62 -27.52 -22.47
C GLY A 434 -19.09 -27.64 -22.04
N ASP A 435 -19.43 -27.81 -20.76
CA ASP A 435 -20.83 -27.84 -20.29
C ASP A 435 -21.42 -26.42 -20.25
N VAL A 436 -21.80 -25.93 -21.41
CA VAL A 436 -22.39 -24.60 -21.59
C VAL A 436 -23.91 -24.58 -21.36
N SER A 437 -24.53 -25.75 -21.21
CA SER A 437 -25.95 -25.87 -20.84
C SER A 437 -26.18 -25.84 -19.33
N GLY A 438 -25.12 -26.11 -18.55
CA GLY A 438 -25.09 -26.06 -17.09
C GLY A 438 -25.78 -27.25 -16.43
N ASP A 439 -25.93 -28.38 -17.15
CA ASP A 439 -26.65 -29.56 -16.67
C ASP A 439 -25.73 -30.64 -16.06
N SER A 440 -24.45 -30.31 -15.92
CA SER A 440 -23.38 -31.19 -15.44
C SER A 440 -23.11 -32.40 -16.34
N GLN A 441 -23.49 -32.30 -17.63
CA GLN A 441 -23.16 -33.27 -18.65
C GLN A 441 -22.54 -32.54 -19.85
N LEU A 442 -21.54 -33.17 -20.47
CA LEU A 442 -21.02 -32.70 -21.75
C LEU A 442 -21.65 -33.55 -22.87
N ASP A 443 -22.70 -33.04 -23.49
CA ASP A 443 -23.46 -33.74 -24.51
C ASP A 443 -23.96 -32.85 -25.67
N GLY A 444 -24.88 -33.38 -26.48
CA GLY A 444 -25.41 -32.67 -27.65
C GLY A 444 -26.20 -31.39 -27.32
N ALA A 445 -26.65 -31.22 -26.07
CA ALA A 445 -27.31 -30.01 -25.59
C ALA A 445 -26.36 -28.81 -25.55
N ASP A 446 -25.06 -29.05 -25.34
CA ASP A 446 -24.04 -28.00 -25.20
C ASP A 446 -23.63 -27.39 -26.54
N VAL A 447 -23.75 -28.13 -27.64
CA VAL A 447 -23.26 -27.69 -28.96
C VAL A 447 -23.85 -26.33 -29.36
N GLN A 448 -25.14 -26.11 -29.11
CA GLN A 448 -25.79 -24.85 -29.49
C GLN A 448 -25.32 -23.68 -28.62
N GLY A 449 -25.10 -23.90 -27.32
CA GLY A 449 -24.57 -22.87 -26.41
C GLY A 449 -23.13 -22.51 -26.78
N PHE A 450 -22.29 -23.50 -27.04
CA PHE A 450 -20.90 -23.33 -27.41
C PHE A 450 -20.77 -22.53 -28.72
N VAL A 451 -21.53 -22.91 -29.74
CA VAL A 451 -21.57 -22.16 -31.02
C VAL A 451 -22.09 -20.73 -30.81
N SER A 452 -23.03 -20.52 -29.88
CA SER A 452 -23.52 -19.17 -29.59
C SER A 452 -22.44 -18.32 -28.93
N CYS A 453 -21.68 -18.89 -27.98
CA CYS A 453 -20.54 -18.23 -27.34
C CYS A 453 -19.42 -17.91 -28.32
N LEU A 454 -19.05 -18.86 -29.18
CA LEU A 454 -18.03 -18.69 -30.23
C LEU A 454 -18.39 -17.57 -31.23
N LEU A 455 -19.68 -17.35 -31.46
CA LEU A 455 -20.18 -16.31 -32.36
C LEU A 455 -20.43 -14.96 -31.65
N GLY A 456 -20.03 -14.81 -30.39
CA GLY A 456 -20.24 -13.59 -29.60
C GLY A 456 -21.70 -13.35 -29.19
N GLY A 457 -22.49 -14.42 -29.09
CA GLY A 457 -23.89 -14.39 -28.66
C GLY A 457 -24.04 -14.22 -27.14
N ALA A 458 -25.27 -13.89 -26.70
CA ALA A 458 -25.59 -13.76 -25.28
C ALA A 458 -25.84 -15.13 -24.62
N GLY A 459 -25.23 -15.37 -23.46
CA GLY A 459 -25.33 -16.61 -22.68
C GLY A 459 -24.25 -16.68 -21.60
N ASP A 460 -24.25 -17.77 -20.82
CA ASP A 460 -23.13 -18.10 -19.93
C ASP A 460 -22.06 -18.84 -20.75
N CYS A 461 -20.93 -18.17 -20.97
CA CYS A 461 -19.84 -18.67 -21.80
C CYS A 461 -18.61 -19.07 -20.99
N SER A 462 -18.75 -19.09 -19.66
CA SER A 462 -17.67 -19.45 -18.73
C SER A 462 -17.13 -20.86 -18.98
N CYS A 463 -17.98 -21.79 -19.41
CA CYS A 463 -17.62 -23.15 -19.79
C CYS A 463 -17.28 -23.33 -21.29
N ALA A 464 -17.35 -22.27 -22.09
CA ALA A 464 -17.05 -22.33 -23.53
C ALA A 464 -15.56 -22.09 -23.84
N ASP A 465 -14.79 -21.57 -22.88
CA ASP A 465 -13.32 -21.53 -22.92
C ASP A 465 -12.80 -22.90 -22.44
N VAL A 466 -12.57 -23.80 -23.39
CA VAL A 466 -12.24 -25.20 -23.13
C VAL A 466 -10.72 -25.39 -23.07
N ASP A 467 -9.96 -24.50 -23.71
CA ASP A 467 -8.49 -24.55 -23.71
C ASP A 467 -7.84 -23.70 -22.58
N GLY A 468 -8.65 -22.92 -21.86
CA GLY A 468 -8.23 -22.11 -20.71
C GLY A 468 -7.48 -20.85 -21.11
N SER A 469 -7.64 -20.37 -22.34
CA SER A 469 -6.99 -19.17 -22.88
C SER A 469 -7.64 -17.86 -22.42
N MET A 470 -8.73 -17.93 -21.66
CA MET A 470 -9.57 -16.81 -21.22
C MET A 470 -10.33 -16.14 -22.36
N THR A 471 -10.38 -16.77 -23.53
CA THR A 471 -11.06 -16.28 -24.73
C THR A 471 -11.78 -17.42 -25.42
N VAL A 472 -13.05 -17.21 -25.81
CA VAL A 472 -13.79 -18.20 -26.63
C VAL A 472 -13.52 -17.91 -28.10
N ASP A 473 -12.65 -18.70 -28.72
CA ASP A 473 -12.28 -18.56 -30.12
C ASP A 473 -12.13 -19.92 -30.83
N VAL A 474 -11.46 -19.91 -31.98
CA VAL A 474 -11.30 -21.12 -32.79
C VAL A 474 -10.38 -22.17 -32.15
N GLY A 475 -9.58 -21.78 -31.16
CA GLY A 475 -8.76 -22.68 -30.32
C GLY A 475 -9.61 -23.66 -29.53
N ASP A 476 -10.78 -23.23 -29.03
CA ASP A 476 -11.66 -24.05 -28.21
C ASP A 476 -12.38 -25.16 -28.98
N ILE A 477 -12.50 -25.04 -30.29
CA ILE A 477 -13.33 -25.95 -31.11
C ILE A 477 -12.81 -27.37 -31.03
N ASP A 478 -11.49 -27.54 -31.17
CA ASP A 478 -10.88 -28.87 -31.21
C ASP A 478 -10.97 -29.55 -29.85
N ASP A 479 -10.82 -28.80 -28.76
CA ASP A 479 -10.91 -29.31 -27.40
C ASP A 479 -12.37 -29.57 -26.99
N PHE A 480 -13.30 -28.70 -27.36
CA PHE A 480 -14.74 -28.92 -27.16
C PHE A 480 -15.22 -30.20 -27.85
N VAL A 481 -14.89 -30.37 -29.13
CA VAL A 481 -15.27 -31.57 -29.90
C VAL A 481 -14.58 -32.81 -29.35
N THR A 482 -13.31 -32.71 -28.96
CA THR A 482 -12.58 -33.83 -28.37
C THR A 482 -13.22 -34.27 -27.05
N ASN A 483 -13.55 -33.32 -26.17
CA ASN A 483 -14.18 -33.61 -24.88
C ASN A 483 -15.58 -34.21 -25.08
N LEU A 484 -16.38 -33.66 -25.98
CA LEU A 484 -17.72 -34.14 -26.32
C LEU A 484 -17.72 -35.60 -26.82
N LEU A 485 -16.66 -36.01 -27.54
CA LEU A 485 -16.55 -37.35 -28.10
C LEU A 485 -15.88 -38.36 -27.17
N THR A 486 -15.16 -37.93 -26.14
CA THR A 486 -14.29 -38.80 -25.33
C THR A 486 -14.73 -38.97 -23.86
N VAL A 487 -15.40 -37.99 -23.27
CA VAL A 487 -15.62 -37.94 -21.81
C VAL A 487 -16.85 -38.75 -21.36
N GLY A 488 -17.83 -39.00 -22.25
CA GLY A 488 -19.10 -39.65 -21.86
C GLY A 488 -19.96 -38.74 -20.96
N PRO A 489 -21.22 -39.13 -20.65
CA PRO A 489 -22.23 -38.22 -20.08
C PRO A 489 -22.04 -37.85 -18.60
N GLY A 490 -20.86 -38.09 -18.03
CA GLY A 490 -20.58 -37.81 -16.62
C GLY A 490 -19.35 -36.94 -16.49
N CYS A 491 -19.56 -35.67 -16.16
CA CYS A 491 -18.51 -34.78 -15.68
C CYS A 491 -18.01 -35.26 -14.29
N PRO A 492 -16.72 -35.08 -13.94
CA PRO A 492 -16.16 -35.47 -12.63
C PRO A 492 -16.84 -34.83 -11.42
#